data_AF-A0A164P7C7-F1
#
_entry.id   AF-A0A164P7C7-F1
#
_cell.length_a   1.000
_cell.length_b   1.000
_cell.length_c   1.000
_cell.angle_alpha   90.00
_cell.angle_beta   90.00
_cell.angle_gamma   90.00
#
_symmetry.space_group_name_H-M   'P 1'
#
loop_
_entity.id
_entity.type
_entity.pdbx_description
1 polymer ?
#
loop_
_entity_poly.entity_id
_entity_poly.type
_entity_poly.pdbx_seq_one_letter_code
_entity_poly.pdbx_strand_id
1 'polypeptide(L)'
;MKRPIFSYYKPKHVGLLLNMPPHLVSRLAYDIESKYPYRFPKSSLGSYQFQKSDIYLIRAYAIVLSRTQDKEYALLEIADKLEEVQKKEYPDWFSHIQQKNLPIL
;
A
#
# COMPACT_ATOMS: atom_id res chain seq x y z
N MET A 1 14.29 -15.05 -24.01
CA MET A 1 13.34 -14.12 -23.37
C MET A 1 13.42 -14.29 -21.86
N LYS A 2 13.81 -13.25 -21.11
CA LYS A 2 13.79 -13.26 -19.64
C LYS A 2 12.33 -13.19 -19.19
N ARG A 3 11.88 -14.17 -18.39
CA ARG A 3 10.53 -14.13 -17.79
C ARG A 3 10.42 -12.89 -16.89
N PRO A 4 9.34 -12.10 -16.93
CA PRO A 4 9.15 -11.02 -15.97
C PRO A 4 9.08 -11.62 -14.57
N ILE A 5 10.02 -11.25 -13.69
CA ILE A 5 9.97 -11.65 -12.29
C ILE A 5 8.87 -10.79 -11.66
N PHE A 6 7.62 -11.25 -11.70
CA PHE A 6 6.56 -10.71 -10.85
C PHE A 6 6.85 -11.14 -9.40
N SER A 7 7.78 -10.44 -8.76
CA SER A 7 8.30 -10.75 -7.42
C SER A 7 7.37 -10.22 -6.32
N TYR A 8 6.09 -10.59 -6.38
CA TYR A 8 5.14 -10.17 -5.34
C TYR A 8 5.38 -10.91 -4.03
N TYR A 9 5.30 -10.18 -2.92
CA TYR A 9 5.41 -10.68 -1.57
C TYR A 9 4.01 -10.88 -0.98
N LYS A 10 3.75 -12.06 -0.41
CA LYS A 10 2.52 -12.33 0.35
C LYS A 10 2.65 -11.70 1.75
N PRO A 11 1.54 -11.47 2.49
CA PRO A 11 1.59 -10.97 3.87
C PRO A 11 2.55 -11.74 4.77
N LYS A 12 2.67 -13.06 4.59
CA LYS A 12 3.64 -13.88 5.33
C LYS A 12 5.09 -13.50 5.07
N HIS A 13 5.45 -13.16 3.83
CA HIS A 13 6.81 -12.78 3.47
C HIS A 13 7.14 -11.37 3.99
N VAL A 14 6.19 -10.45 3.85
CA VAL A 14 6.32 -9.08 4.37
C VAL A 14 6.42 -9.07 5.89
N GLY A 15 5.61 -9.90 6.55
CA GLY A 15 5.66 -10.09 8.01
C GLY A 15 7.03 -10.54 8.49
N LEU A 16 7.66 -11.50 7.80
CA LEU A 16 9.04 -11.92 8.10
C LEU A 16 10.04 -10.77 7.92
N LEU A 17 9.93 -9.99 6.84
CA LEU A 17 10.85 -8.88 6.55
C LEU A 17 10.73 -7.73 7.54
N LEU A 18 9.52 -7.48 8.06
CA LEU A 18 9.24 -6.38 8.98
C LEU A 18 9.11 -6.84 10.44
N ASN A 19 9.42 -8.10 10.73
CA ASN A 19 9.27 -8.73 12.05
C ASN A 19 7.87 -8.48 12.66
N MET A 20 6.82 -8.71 11.88
CA MET A 20 5.43 -8.52 12.30
C MET A 20 4.52 -9.69 11.89
N PRO A 21 3.41 -9.93 12.60
CA PRO A 21 2.46 -10.97 12.22
C PRO A 21 1.81 -10.71 10.85
N PRO A 22 1.57 -11.75 10.02
CA PRO A 22 0.98 -11.57 8.68
C PRO A 22 -0.40 -10.90 8.69
N HIS A 23 -1.22 -11.14 9.72
CA HIS A 23 -2.53 -10.50 9.84
C HIS A 23 -2.41 -8.99 10.08
N LEU A 24 -1.35 -8.55 10.77
CA LEU A 24 -1.09 -7.13 11.00
C LEU A 24 -0.71 -6.44 9.70
N VAL A 25 0.13 -7.08 8.87
CA VAL A 25 0.44 -6.58 7.52
C VAL A 25 -0.83 -6.34 6.71
N SER A 26 -1.72 -7.34 6.66
CA SER A 26 -2.99 -7.22 5.93
C SER A 26 -3.89 -6.12 6.50
N ARG A 27 -3.89 -5.92 7.82
CA ARG A 27 -4.67 -4.86 8.49
C ARG A 27 -4.12 -3.47 8.14
N LEU A 28 -2.80 -3.30 8.16
CA LEU A 28 -2.15 -2.04 7.78
C LEU A 28 -2.41 -1.69 6.31
N ALA A 29 -2.35 -2.68 5.42
CA ALA A 29 -2.69 -2.51 4.01
C ALA A 29 -4.16 -2.08 3.84
N TYR A 30 -5.08 -2.73 4.57
CA TYR A 30 -6.50 -2.36 4.55
C TYR A 30 -6.74 -0.93 5.05
N ASP A 31 -6.11 -0.54 6.15
CA ASP A 31 -6.22 0.82 6.70
C ASP A 31 -5.83 1.87 5.64
N ILE A 32 -4.70 1.65 4.93
CA ILE A 32 -4.25 2.52 3.83
C ILE A 32 -5.30 2.58 2.70
N GLU A 33 -5.75 1.43 2.20
CA GLU A 33 -6.76 1.37 1.12
C GLU A 33 -8.11 1.99 1.51
N SER A 34 -8.47 1.95 2.80
CA SER A 34 -9.74 2.48 3.29
C SER A 34 -9.81 4.00 3.28
N LYS A 35 -8.65 4.67 3.38
CA LYS A 35 -8.56 6.13 3.53
C LYS A 35 -7.98 6.83 2.30
N TYR A 36 -7.13 6.13 1.54
CA TYR A 36 -6.44 6.71 0.38
C TYR A 36 -6.87 6.06 -0.92
N PRO A 37 -6.81 6.79 -2.05
CA PRO A 37 -6.97 6.26 -3.40
C PRO A 37 -5.77 5.41 -3.84
N TYR A 38 -5.24 4.59 -2.94
CA TYR A 38 -4.16 3.66 -3.14
C TYR A 38 -4.75 2.23 -3.11
N ARG A 39 -4.24 1.35 -3.96
CA ARG A 39 -4.69 -0.06 -4.02
C ARG A 39 -3.49 -0.97 -4.14
N PHE A 40 -3.36 -1.90 -3.19
CA PHE A 40 -2.37 -2.96 -3.29
C PHE A 40 -2.85 -4.01 -4.28
N PRO A 41 -1.95 -4.61 -5.07
CA PRO A 41 -2.29 -5.77 -5.88
C PRO A 41 -2.84 -6.90 -5.01
N LYS A 42 -3.81 -7.66 -5.54
CA LYS A 42 -4.42 -8.81 -4.88
C LYS A 42 -4.44 -10.00 -5.83
N SER A 43 -4.32 -11.20 -5.27
CA SER A 43 -4.55 -12.44 -6.02
C SER A 43 -6.01 -12.59 -6.41
N SER A 44 -6.33 -13.56 -7.28
CA SER A 44 -7.71 -13.92 -7.62
C SER A 44 -8.56 -14.35 -6.42
N LEU A 45 -7.93 -14.78 -5.33
CA LEU A 45 -8.59 -15.14 -4.07
C LEU A 45 -8.66 -13.96 -3.08
N GLY A 46 -8.35 -12.73 -3.53
CA GLY A 46 -8.41 -11.52 -2.71
C GLY A 46 -7.26 -11.33 -1.72
N SER A 47 -6.23 -12.18 -1.75
CA SER A 47 -5.07 -12.04 -0.86
C SER A 47 -4.11 -10.97 -1.36
N TYR A 48 -3.62 -10.10 -0.47
CA TYR A 48 -2.65 -9.07 -0.83
C TYR A 48 -1.36 -9.63 -1.47
N GLN A 49 -0.84 -8.88 -2.43
CA GLN A 49 0.38 -9.14 -3.19
C GLN A 49 1.19 -7.84 -3.26
N PHE A 50 2.22 -7.76 -2.42
CA PHE A 50 3.00 -6.54 -2.24
C PHE A 50 4.21 -6.49 -3.17
N GLN A 51 4.53 -5.32 -3.69
CA GLN A 51 5.83 -5.02 -4.29
C GLN A 51 6.83 -4.54 -3.24
N LYS A 52 8.09 -4.33 -3.63
CA LYS A 52 9.11 -3.80 -2.71
C LYS A 52 8.76 -2.41 -2.18
N SER A 53 8.25 -1.53 -3.04
CA SER A 53 7.73 -0.19 -2.71
C SER A 53 6.66 -0.26 -1.62
N ASP A 54 5.70 -1.16 -1.76
CA ASP A 54 4.61 -1.39 -0.82
C ASP A 54 5.12 -1.78 0.57
N ILE A 55 6.18 -2.59 0.64
CA ILE A 55 6.79 -3.00 1.92
C ILE A 55 7.32 -1.76 2.67
N TYR A 56 7.91 -0.79 1.95
CA TYR A 56 8.37 0.46 2.57
C TYR A 56 7.21 1.29 3.08
N LEU A 57 6.08 1.34 2.37
CA LEU A 57 4.87 2.03 2.81
C LEU A 57 4.28 1.40 4.07
N ILE A 58 4.13 0.07 4.08
CA ILE A 58 3.63 -0.66 5.25
C ILE A 58 4.54 -0.46 6.46
N ARG A 59 5.87 -0.48 6.26
CA ARG A 59 6.84 -0.20 7.32
C ARG A 59 6.73 1.23 7.83
N ALA A 60 6.65 2.22 6.94
CA ALA A 60 6.53 3.62 7.32
C ALA A 60 5.26 3.85 8.15
N TYR A 61 4.13 3.33 7.66
CA TYR A 61 2.85 3.43 8.37
C TYR A 61 2.94 2.78 9.77
N ALA A 62 3.47 1.56 9.86
CA ALA A 62 3.62 0.86 11.13
C ALA A 62 4.47 1.64 12.14
N ILE A 63 5.58 2.24 11.69
CA ILE A 63 6.46 3.04 12.54
C ILE A 63 5.73 4.28 13.07
N VAL A 64 5.09 5.05 12.19
CA VAL A 64 4.40 6.27 12.61
C VAL A 64 3.25 5.91 13.56
N LEU A 65 2.42 4.93 13.20
CA LEU A 65 1.32 4.46 14.04
C LEU A 65 1.81 3.99 15.42
N SER A 66 2.94 3.30 15.51
CA SER A 66 3.48 2.86 16.80
C SER A 66 3.90 4.03 17.71
N ARG A 67 4.33 5.15 17.13
CA ARG A 67 4.77 6.34 17.87
C ARG A 67 3.61 7.22 18.29
N THR A 68 2.61 7.35 17.43
CA THR A 68 1.52 8.32 17.59
C THR A 68 0.30 7.68 18.25
N GLN A 69 0.12 6.36 18.08
CA GLN A 69 -1.09 5.62 18.44
C GLN A 69 -2.37 6.18 17.79
N ASP A 70 -2.22 7.05 16.78
CA ASP A 70 -3.28 7.69 16.03
C ASP A 70 -3.16 7.29 14.56
N LYS A 71 -4.19 6.62 14.05
CA LYS A 71 -4.24 6.11 12.68
C LYS A 71 -4.40 7.22 11.65
N GLU A 72 -5.23 8.21 11.92
CA GLU A 72 -5.52 9.25 10.93
C GLU A 72 -4.29 10.11 10.74
N TYR A 73 -3.66 10.50 11.85
CA TYR A 73 -2.39 11.20 11.81
C TYR A 73 -1.28 10.37 11.14
N ALA A 74 -1.15 9.09 11.48
CA ALA A 74 -0.13 8.23 10.89
C ALA A 74 -0.29 8.03 9.38
N LEU A 75 -1.52 8.05 8.87
CA LEU A 75 -1.77 7.98 7.44
C LEU A 75 -1.49 9.31 6.73
N LEU A 76 -1.81 10.45 7.36
CA LEU A 76 -1.49 11.78 6.83
C LEU A 76 0.03 11.96 6.65
N GLU A 77 0.82 11.52 7.62
CA GLU A 77 2.29 11.59 7.59
C GLU A 77 2.94 10.77 6.46
N ILE A 78 2.21 9.80 5.89
CA ILE A 78 2.71 8.98 4.77
C ILE A 78 2.01 9.30 3.44
N ALA A 79 1.08 10.27 3.42
CA ALA A 79 0.26 10.59 2.26
C ALA A 79 1.08 10.93 1.02
N ASP A 80 2.10 11.78 1.16
CA ASP A 80 2.97 12.19 0.04
C ASP A 80 3.72 10.98 -0.55
N LYS A 81 4.17 10.05 0.31
CA LYS A 81 4.84 8.82 -0.13
C LYS A 81 3.89 7.86 -0.82
N LEU A 82 2.65 7.78 -0.36
CA LEU A 82 1.61 6.98 -1.03
C LEU A 82 1.35 7.51 -2.44
N GLU A 83 1.25 8.83 -2.60
CA GLU A 83 1.04 9.46 -3.90
C GLU A 83 2.23 9.27 -4.84
N GLU A 84 3.46 9.41 -4.35
CA GLU A 84 4.68 9.18 -5.13
C GLU A 84 4.76 7.73 -5.65
N VAL A 85 4.54 6.75 -4.78
CA VAL A 85 4.56 5.33 -5.15
C VAL A 85 3.44 5.02 -6.14
N GLN A 86 2.24 5.56 -5.93
CA GLN A 86 1.10 5.35 -6.83
C GLN A 86 1.39 5.90 -8.24
N LYS A 87 1.92 7.12 -8.35
CA LYS A 87 2.27 7.73 -9.65
C LYS A 87 3.36 6.95 -10.38
N LYS A 88 4.36 6.45 -9.64
CA LYS A 88 5.54 5.81 -10.21
C LYS A 88 5.30 4.36 -10.62
N GLU A 89 4.67 3.58 -9.75
CA GLU A 89 4.51 2.13 -9.93
C GLU A 89 3.15 1.75 -10.53
N TYR A 90 2.14 2.64 -10.42
CA TYR A 90 0.76 2.38 -10.83
C TYR A 90 0.10 3.57 -11.58
N PRO A 91 0.72 4.08 -12.67
CA PRO A 91 0.27 5.29 -13.35
C PRO A 91 -1.13 5.19 -13.97
N ASP A 92 -1.49 4.00 -14.50
CA ASP A 92 -2.79 3.78 -15.14
C ASP A 92 -3.95 3.92 -14.14
N TRP A 93 -3.77 3.38 -12.92
CA TRP A 93 -4.77 3.49 -11.86
C TRP A 93 -4.88 4.92 -11.31
N PHE A 94 -3.75 5.62 -11.18
CA PHE A 94 -3.76 7.01 -10.72
C PHE A 94 -4.59 7.91 -11.65
N SER A 95 -4.41 7.73 -12.96
CA SER A 95 -5.13 8.47 -14.00
C SER A 95 -6.65 8.23 -13.93
N HIS A 96 -7.08 6.99 -13.66
CA HIS A 96 -8.51 6.67 -13.50
C HIS A 96 -9.14 7.25 -12.24
N ILE A 97 -8.36 7.45 -11.16
CA ILE A 97 -8.90 8.01 -9.92
C ILE A 97 -8.97 9.54 -9.98
N GLN A 98 -7.98 10.22 -10.55
CA GLN A 98 -8.07 11.68 -10.75
C GLN A 98 -9.27 12.09 -11.61
N GLN A 99 -9.62 11.30 -12.63
CA GLN A 99 -10.80 11.56 -13.47
C GLN A 99 -12.13 11.44 -12.72
N LYS A 100 -12.21 10.58 -11.69
CA LYS A 100 -13.43 10.41 -10.88
C LYS A 100 -13.60 11.48 -9.80
N ASN A 101 -12.52 12.17 -9.43
CA ASN A 101 -12.52 13.24 -8.44
C ASN A 101 -12.55 14.64 -9.06
N LEU A 102 -12.64 14.75 -10.40
CA LEU A 102 -13.01 16.02 -11.03
C LEU A 102 -14.49 16.30 -10.72
N PRO A 103 -14.85 17.48 -10.18
CA PRO A 103 -16.25 17.85 -10.10
C PRO A 103 -16.83 17.80 -11.51
N ILE A 104 -17.98 17.14 -11.64
CA ILE A 104 -18.79 17.23 -12.85
C ILE A 104 -19.16 18.71 -13.00
N LEU A 105 -18.52 19.40 -13.96
CA LEU A 105 -18.89 20.75 -14.40
C LEU A 105 -20.19 20.70 -15.19
#